data_AF-A0A520IHZ4-F1
#
_entry.id   AF-A0A520IHZ4-F1
#
_cell.length_a   1.000
_cell.length_b   1.000
_cell.length_c   1.000
_cell.angle_alpha   90.00
_cell.angle_beta   90.00
_cell.angle_gamma   90.00
#
_symmetry.space_group_name_H-M   'P 1'
#
loop_
_entity.id
_entity.type
_entity.pdbx_description
1 polymer ?
#
loop_
_entity_poly.entity_id
_entity_poly.type
_entity_poly.pdbx_seq_one_letter_code
_entity_poly.pdbx_strand_id
1 'polypeptide(L)'
;LSDQEKTLYQSAFVINSGDPDFRSITELTYTDGVAERKLTVPKGDLMYQFRKDVNEGKLPLVSWLSPPQNFSDHPSAPWYGAWFVSEVLEILTKNPEVWKKTIFIVTYDENDGYYDHIPPFSIPDEKIPGTGKVSAGIATEIEHVRLEHELKQGIPKNQAREAPVGLGFRVPMLIASPWSRGGQVCSELFDHTSTLQFLEGFVNKKYQKNIRLNNISDWRRTICGDLTSAFSPYNEKELEKIPFLDRNKNVASIYNAKFKEEPSGFKKLSEVEIARISEEPSILALQEKGTRKSCALPYELYVDGRLSTDGKSFEIEFSAGNVVFGQQAVGAPFTVYAPGKFSDKDSKEEICRNWSFAVKAGDKISYSWPLAAFENERYHLRVHGPNGFYRDFAGNAKSAGMLIAAAYESNRLNKAKLSGNLRVNLGNDDSKPQTFVLTDKRYKMAEIKKTVAAKSKASVVLDLSKSHHWYDLKVQVLGSPEIVQEYAGHVETGTASVTDPAMGMVV
;
A
#
# COMPACT_ATOMS: atom_id res chain seq x y z
N LEU A 1 -36.49 10.82 19.03
CA LEU A 1 -35.32 11.70 18.96
C LEU A 1 -35.65 13.02 19.68
N SER A 2 -34.80 13.44 20.60
CA SER A 2 -34.77 14.80 21.14
C SER A 2 -34.53 15.82 20.02
N ASP A 3 -34.76 17.11 20.27
CA ASP A 3 -34.52 18.13 19.24
C ASP A 3 -33.04 18.21 18.85
N GLN A 4 -32.12 18.02 19.80
CA GLN A 4 -30.69 17.90 19.50
C GLN A 4 -30.39 16.71 18.59
N GLU A 5 -30.98 15.53 18.85
CA GLU A 5 -30.81 14.34 18.01
C GLU A 5 -31.42 14.53 16.62
N LYS A 6 -32.58 15.19 16.51
CA LYS A 6 -33.18 15.54 15.22
C LYS A 6 -32.28 16.50 14.44
N THR A 7 -31.75 17.54 15.08
CA THR A 7 -30.83 18.49 14.45
C THR A 7 -29.56 17.78 14.00
N LEU A 8 -28.99 16.89 14.82
CA LEU A 8 -27.82 16.09 14.45
C LEU A 8 -28.12 15.22 13.23
N TYR A 9 -29.25 14.50 13.25
CA TYR A 9 -29.70 13.68 12.13
C TYR A 9 -29.88 14.49 10.84
N GLN A 10 -30.58 15.62 10.91
CA GLN A 10 -30.83 16.49 9.75
C GLN A 10 -29.54 17.12 9.22
N SER A 11 -28.57 17.40 10.09
CA SER A 11 -27.26 17.93 9.69
C SER A 11 -26.34 16.85 9.11
N ALA A 12 -26.49 15.59 9.54
CA ALA A 12 -25.69 14.47 9.08
C ALA A 12 -26.19 13.88 7.74
N PHE A 13 -27.51 13.87 7.52
CA PHE A 13 -28.13 13.28 6.34
C PHE A 13 -28.76 14.35 5.44
N VAL A 14 -27.91 15.21 4.89
CA VAL A 14 -28.31 16.21 3.91
C VAL A 14 -28.66 15.50 2.59
N ILE A 15 -29.88 15.72 2.11
CA ILE A 15 -30.34 15.27 0.81
C ILE A 15 -30.60 16.46 -0.09
N ASN A 16 -30.73 16.22 -1.39
CA ASN A 16 -30.92 17.25 -2.40
C ASN A 16 -32.33 17.89 -2.42
N SER A 17 -33.02 17.91 -1.27
CA SER A 17 -34.41 18.35 -1.10
C SER A 17 -34.69 19.82 -1.41
N GLY A 18 -33.65 20.65 -1.56
CA GLY A 18 -33.79 22.02 -2.02
C GLY A 18 -34.23 22.14 -3.48
N ASP A 19 -34.03 21.09 -4.28
CA ASP A 19 -34.58 20.96 -5.62
C ASP A 19 -35.91 20.19 -5.55
N PRO A 20 -37.04 20.75 -6.00
CA PRO A 20 -38.35 20.09 -5.94
C PRO A 20 -38.44 18.80 -6.78
N ASP A 21 -37.56 18.65 -7.77
CA ASP A 21 -37.51 17.54 -8.72
C ASP A 21 -36.39 16.53 -8.41
N PHE A 22 -35.71 16.61 -7.25
CA PHE A 22 -34.54 15.78 -6.91
C PHE A 22 -34.78 14.26 -6.87
N ARG A 23 -36.03 13.82 -6.82
CA ARG A 23 -36.45 12.40 -6.89
C ARG A 23 -37.28 12.10 -8.13
N SER A 24 -37.21 12.97 -9.12
CA SER A 24 -37.96 12.84 -10.36
C SER A 24 -37.02 12.67 -11.55
N ILE A 25 -37.50 11.93 -12.53
CA ILE A 25 -36.86 11.71 -13.81
C ILE A 25 -37.73 12.31 -14.92
N THR A 26 -37.11 12.63 -16.04
CA THR A 26 -37.80 13.05 -17.27
C THR A 26 -37.20 12.31 -18.47
N GLU A 27 -37.88 12.38 -19.61
CA GLU A 27 -37.42 11.75 -20.86
C GLU A 27 -36.82 12.82 -21.77
N LEU A 28 -35.55 12.63 -22.13
CA LEU A 28 -34.87 13.43 -23.13
C LEU A 28 -34.95 12.69 -24.48
N THR A 29 -35.58 13.33 -25.46
CA THR A 29 -35.62 12.85 -26.85
C THR A 29 -34.54 13.53 -27.67
N TYR A 30 -33.76 12.77 -28.44
CA TYR A 30 -32.73 13.29 -29.34
C TYR A 30 -32.65 12.50 -30.64
N THR A 31 -32.08 13.10 -31.69
CA THR A 31 -31.90 12.46 -32.99
C THR A 31 -30.47 11.94 -33.15
N ASP A 32 -30.31 10.67 -33.51
CA ASP A 32 -29.04 10.03 -33.86
C ASP A 32 -29.10 9.62 -35.34
N GLY A 33 -28.53 10.46 -36.20
CA GLY A 33 -28.68 10.34 -37.66
C GLY A 33 -30.13 10.57 -38.09
N VAL A 34 -30.81 9.52 -38.53
CA VAL A 34 -32.25 9.55 -38.89
C VAL A 34 -33.15 8.93 -37.82
N ALA A 35 -32.58 8.34 -36.77
CA ALA A 35 -33.34 7.66 -35.72
C ALA A 35 -33.64 8.61 -34.56
N GLU A 36 -34.89 8.65 -34.11
CA GLU A 36 -35.26 9.27 -32.84
C GLU A 36 -34.95 8.31 -31.69
N ARG A 37 -34.26 8.81 -30.66
CA ARG A 37 -33.90 8.07 -29.46
C ARG A 37 -34.43 8.80 -28.23
N LYS A 38 -34.75 8.03 -27.20
CA LYS A 38 -35.24 8.50 -25.91
C LYS A 38 -34.32 8.01 -24.81
N LEU A 39 -34.02 8.86 -23.84
CA LEU A 39 -33.21 8.50 -22.68
C LEU A 39 -33.77 9.12 -21.40
N THR A 40 -33.77 8.35 -20.32
CA THR A 40 -34.22 8.81 -19.01
C THR A 40 -33.11 9.62 -18.34
N VAL A 41 -33.43 10.85 -17.93
CA VAL A 41 -32.51 11.74 -17.21
C VAL A 41 -33.10 12.21 -15.88
N PRO A 42 -32.28 12.60 -14.89
CA PRO A 42 -32.77 13.37 -13.75
C PRO A 42 -33.52 14.62 -14.23
N LYS A 43 -34.66 14.92 -13.59
CA LYS A 43 -35.43 16.13 -13.88
C LYS A 43 -34.84 17.36 -13.17
N GLY A 44 -34.33 17.18 -11.95
CA GLY A 44 -33.65 18.22 -11.15
C GLY A 44 -32.12 18.18 -11.24
N ASP A 45 -31.47 19.19 -10.67
CA ASP A 45 -30.01 19.26 -10.48
C ASP A 45 -29.59 18.31 -9.36
N LEU A 46 -28.88 17.23 -9.69
CA LEU A 46 -28.38 16.22 -8.73
C LEU A 46 -27.54 16.79 -7.59
N MET A 47 -26.98 18.00 -7.76
CA MET A 47 -26.05 18.64 -6.83
C MET A 47 -26.58 19.95 -6.24
N TYR A 48 -27.87 20.27 -6.43
CA TYR A 48 -28.45 21.55 -6.02
C TYR A 48 -28.04 21.98 -4.59
N GLN A 49 -28.22 21.09 -3.61
CA GLN A 49 -27.97 21.40 -2.21
C GLN A 49 -26.46 21.63 -1.95
N PHE A 50 -25.59 20.75 -2.46
CA PHE A 50 -24.14 20.90 -2.32
C PHE A 50 -23.65 22.19 -3.00
N ARG A 51 -24.14 22.48 -4.20
CA ARG A 51 -23.84 23.71 -4.96
C ARG A 51 -24.28 24.96 -4.19
N LYS A 52 -25.48 24.94 -3.62
CA LYS A 52 -25.99 26.02 -2.77
C LYS A 52 -25.12 26.23 -1.54
N ASP A 53 -24.76 25.17 -0.83
CA ASP A 53 -23.97 25.27 0.40
C ASP A 53 -22.54 25.79 0.13
N VAL A 54 -21.95 25.45 -1.01
CA VAL A 54 -20.65 26.02 -1.44
C VAL A 54 -20.79 27.49 -1.81
N ASN A 55 -21.83 27.87 -2.56
CA ASN A 55 -22.05 29.26 -2.97
C ASN A 55 -22.38 30.18 -1.80
N GLU A 56 -23.13 29.69 -0.80
CA GLU A 56 -23.54 30.46 0.37
C GLU A 56 -22.54 30.37 1.54
N GLY A 57 -21.43 29.62 1.39
CA GLY A 57 -20.43 29.44 2.44
C GLY A 57 -20.93 28.64 3.66
N LYS A 58 -21.89 27.73 3.43
CA LYS A 58 -22.53 26.88 4.44
C LYS A 58 -22.04 25.43 4.44
N LEU A 59 -21.00 25.12 3.65
CA LEU A 59 -20.45 23.77 3.58
C LEU A 59 -20.00 23.31 4.99
N PRO A 60 -20.43 22.11 5.45
CA PRO A 60 -19.98 21.54 6.72
C PRO A 60 -18.46 21.34 6.77
N LEU A 61 -17.92 21.23 7.99
CA LEU A 61 -16.49 20.94 8.19
C LEU A 61 -16.04 19.64 7.48
N VAL A 62 -16.90 18.63 7.47
CA VAL A 62 -16.70 17.34 6.81
C VAL A 62 -17.95 17.04 6.01
N SER A 63 -17.79 16.77 4.72
CA SER A 63 -18.89 16.41 3.81
C SER A 63 -18.56 15.07 3.16
N TRP A 64 -19.42 14.07 3.37
CA TRP A 64 -19.34 12.78 2.68
C TRP A 64 -20.33 12.80 1.52
N LEU A 65 -19.83 12.75 0.28
CA LEU A 65 -20.67 12.75 -0.90
C LEU A 65 -20.87 11.31 -1.38
N SER A 66 -22.12 10.85 -1.37
CA SER A 66 -22.51 9.55 -1.91
C SER A 66 -23.31 9.76 -3.20
N PRO A 67 -22.77 9.43 -4.38
CA PRO A 67 -23.48 9.57 -5.64
C PRO A 67 -24.65 8.57 -5.73
N PRO A 68 -25.71 8.87 -6.51
CA PRO A 68 -26.65 7.85 -6.97
C PRO A 68 -25.91 6.75 -7.74
N GLN A 69 -26.43 5.51 -7.71
CA GLN A 69 -25.78 4.32 -8.29
C GLN A 69 -25.25 4.52 -9.73
N ASN A 70 -26.03 5.15 -10.61
CA ASN A 70 -25.59 5.36 -11.99
C ASN A 70 -24.39 6.32 -12.11
N PHE A 71 -24.13 7.12 -11.08
CA PHE A 71 -23.10 8.15 -11.00
C PHE A 71 -21.96 7.76 -10.04
N SER A 72 -21.89 6.50 -9.59
CA SER A 72 -20.93 6.06 -8.58
C SER A 72 -19.67 5.40 -9.14
N ASP A 73 -19.43 5.52 -10.45
CA ASP A 73 -18.39 4.75 -11.19
C ASP A 73 -18.55 3.23 -11.09
N HIS A 74 -19.68 2.71 -10.57
CA HIS A 74 -19.96 1.28 -10.55
C HIS A 74 -19.94 0.73 -12.00
N PRO A 75 -19.33 -0.42 -12.28
CA PRO A 75 -19.13 -0.89 -13.67
C PRO A 75 -20.40 -1.16 -14.47
N SER A 76 -21.57 -1.23 -13.82
CA SER A 76 -22.87 -1.23 -14.50
C SER A 76 -23.23 0.11 -15.16
N ALA A 77 -22.57 1.21 -14.80
CA ALA A 77 -22.80 2.56 -15.30
C ALA A 77 -21.51 3.43 -15.31
N PRO A 78 -20.44 3.01 -16.01
CA PRO A 78 -19.08 3.55 -15.86
C PRO A 78 -18.88 4.96 -16.43
N TRP A 79 -19.93 5.57 -17.01
CA TRP A 79 -19.83 6.84 -17.72
C TRP A 79 -20.08 8.07 -16.86
N TYR A 80 -20.90 7.97 -15.82
CA TYR A 80 -21.42 9.16 -15.15
C TYR A 80 -20.67 9.54 -13.86
N GLY A 81 -19.87 8.65 -13.26
CA GLY A 81 -19.13 9.00 -12.04
C GLY A 81 -17.97 9.96 -12.28
N ALA A 82 -17.24 9.81 -13.39
CA ALA A 82 -16.27 10.82 -13.84
C ALA A 82 -16.90 12.22 -14.02
N TRP A 83 -18.14 12.29 -14.55
CA TRP A 83 -18.88 13.55 -14.64
C TRP A 83 -19.23 14.09 -13.24
N PHE A 84 -19.72 13.24 -12.34
CA PHE A 84 -20.05 13.61 -10.97
C PHE A 84 -18.84 14.20 -10.23
N VAL A 85 -17.67 13.56 -10.32
CA VAL A 85 -16.40 14.07 -9.74
C VAL A 85 -16.00 15.41 -10.36
N SER A 86 -16.13 15.54 -11.69
CA SER A 86 -15.86 16.79 -12.39
C SER A 86 -16.77 17.93 -11.91
N GLU A 87 -18.07 17.69 -11.76
CA GLU A 87 -19.04 18.67 -11.27
C GLU A 87 -18.73 19.09 -9.82
N VAL A 88 -18.37 18.14 -8.94
CA VAL A 88 -17.97 18.45 -7.56
C VAL A 88 -16.75 19.38 -7.54
N LEU A 89 -15.74 19.07 -8.35
CA LEU A 89 -14.55 19.93 -8.48
C LEU A 89 -14.91 21.29 -9.05
N GLU A 90 -15.76 21.37 -10.07
CA GLU A 90 -16.21 22.64 -10.65
C GLU A 90 -16.97 23.50 -9.61
N ILE A 91 -17.88 22.91 -8.84
CA ILE A 91 -18.61 23.58 -7.76
C ILE A 91 -17.63 24.16 -6.73
N LEU A 92 -16.70 23.35 -6.24
CA LEU A 92 -15.72 23.76 -5.22
C LEU A 92 -14.77 24.84 -5.75
N THR A 93 -14.24 24.68 -6.96
CA THR A 93 -13.22 25.58 -7.54
C THR A 93 -13.78 26.90 -8.05
N LYS A 94 -15.09 26.97 -8.38
CA LYS A 94 -15.78 28.23 -8.70
C LYS A 94 -15.83 29.22 -7.53
N ASN A 95 -15.68 28.75 -6.29
CA ASN A 95 -15.58 29.60 -5.11
C ASN A 95 -14.15 29.53 -4.52
N PRO A 96 -13.24 30.46 -4.90
CA PRO A 96 -11.85 30.43 -4.44
C PRO A 96 -11.68 30.50 -2.91
N GLU A 97 -12.62 31.14 -2.20
CA GLU A 97 -12.59 31.27 -0.75
C GLU A 97 -12.85 29.93 -0.04
N VAL A 98 -13.64 29.06 -0.67
CA VAL A 98 -13.87 27.68 -0.24
C VAL A 98 -12.67 26.83 -0.63
N TRP A 99 -12.33 26.79 -1.93
CA TRP A 99 -11.29 25.90 -2.47
C TRP A 99 -9.93 26.05 -1.76
N LYS A 100 -9.51 27.29 -1.45
CA LYS A 100 -8.22 27.53 -0.79
C LYS A 100 -8.12 26.93 0.63
N LYS A 101 -9.22 26.40 1.17
CA LYS A 101 -9.32 25.76 2.49
C LYS A 101 -9.81 24.31 2.41
N THR A 102 -9.95 23.74 1.21
CA THR A 102 -10.55 22.42 0.99
C THR A 102 -9.50 21.33 0.82
N ILE A 103 -9.79 20.17 1.42
CA ILE A 103 -9.16 18.89 1.08
C ILE A 103 -10.25 18.06 0.42
N PHE A 104 -10.12 17.82 -0.88
CA PHE A 104 -11.03 16.96 -1.62
C PHE A 104 -10.40 15.58 -1.79
N ILE A 105 -11.05 14.55 -1.26
CA ILE A 105 -10.60 13.16 -1.32
C ILE A 105 -11.61 12.38 -2.16
N VAL A 106 -11.13 11.69 -3.19
CA VAL A 106 -11.88 10.70 -3.96
C VAL A 106 -11.31 9.32 -3.63
N THR A 107 -12.17 8.38 -3.26
CA THR A 107 -11.80 6.98 -3.08
C THR A 107 -13.00 6.10 -3.43
N TYR A 108 -12.78 4.79 -3.49
CA TYR A 108 -13.77 3.79 -3.89
C TYR A 108 -14.02 2.85 -2.71
N ASP A 109 -15.25 2.40 -2.53
CA ASP A 109 -15.59 1.49 -1.44
C ASP A 109 -14.94 0.11 -1.64
N GLU A 110 -14.82 -0.35 -2.88
CA GLU A 110 -14.26 -1.66 -3.26
C GLU A 110 -13.65 -1.66 -4.69
N ASN A 111 -13.22 -2.83 -5.21
CA ASN A 111 -12.45 -2.97 -6.47
C ASN A 111 -13.20 -3.73 -7.61
N ASP A 112 -14.48 -4.02 -7.42
CA ASP A 112 -15.42 -4.80 -8.22
C ASP A 112 -14.92 -6.20 -8.63
N GLY A 113 -13.95 -6.73 -7.88
CA GLY A 113 -13.30 -8.01 -8.19
C GLY A 113 -12.31 -7.98 -9.37
N TYR A 114 -11.94 -6.80 -9.88
CA TYR A 114 -10.87 -6.68 -10.87
C TYR A 114 -9.51 -7.07 -10.30
N TYR A 115 -8.64 -7.59 -11.16
CA TYR A 115 -7.28 -7.99 -10.76
C TYR A 115 -6.46 -6.80 -10.25
N ASP A 116 -5.94 -6.91 -9.03
CA ASP A 116 -4.84 -6.11 -8.53
C ASP A 116 -3.64 -7.03 -8.25
N HIS A 117 -2.44 -6.57 -8.59
CA HIS A 117 -1.21 -7.36 -8.49
C HIS A 117 -0.60 -7.37 -7.08
N ILE A 118 -1.12 -6.57 -6.16
CA ILE A 118 -0.66 -6.49 -4.78
C ILE A 118 -1.58 -7.35 -3.89
N PRO A 119 -1.08 -8.48 -3.36
CA PRO A 119 -1.79 -9.22 -2.33
C PRO A 119 -2.00 -8.32 -1.10
N PRO A 120 -3.22 -8.24 -0.54
CA PRO A 120 -3.46 -7.47 0.67
C PRO A 120 -2.68 -8.01 1.87
N PHE A 121 -2.24 -7.11 2.75
CA PHE A 121 -1.72 -7.52 4.05
C PHE A 121 -2.86 -8.04 4.92
N SER A 122 -2.61 -9.17 5.58
CA SER A 122 -3.57 -9.81 6.48
C SER A 122 -3.03 -9.83 7.91
N ILE A 123 -3.85 -10.28 8.84
CA ILE A 123 -3.51 -10.42 10.26
C ILE A 123 -3.37 -11.92 10.60
N PRO A 124 -2.43 -12.32 11.48
CA PRO A 124 -2.40 -13.68 11.98
C PRO A 124 -3.56 -13.95 12.94
N ASP A 125 -3.96 -15.21 13.04
CA ASP A 125 -4.95 -15.67 14.00
C ASP A 125 -4.25 -16.27 15.23
N GLU A 126 -4.33 -15.60 16.38
CA GLU A 126 -3.70 -16.07 17.61
C GLU A 126 -4.28 -17.40 18.13
N LYS A 127 -5.49 -17.78 17.70
CA LYS A 127 -6.11 -19.06 18.04
C LYS A 127 -5.62 -20.21 17.17
N ILE A 128 -4.96 -19.92 16.05
CA ILE A 128 -4.45 -20.91 15.09
C ILE A 128 -2.92 -20.81 15.02
N PRO A 129 -2.19 -21.82 15.53
CA PRO A 129 -0.74 -21.85 15.45
C PRO A 129 -0.24 -21.73 14.00
N GLY A 130 0.92 -21.12 13.82
CA GLY A 130 1.57 -21.12 12.51
C GLY A 130 0.98 -20.15 11.48
N THR A 131 0.21 -19.13 11.89
CA THR A 131 -0.35 -18.09 11.01
C THR A 131 0.47 -16.79 10.98
N GLY A 132 1.42 -16.64 11.92
CA GLY A 132 2.34 -15.51 12.00
C GLY A 132 2.43 -14.94 13.42
N LYS A 133 2.76 -13.65 13.56
CA LYS A 133 2.95 -13.01 14.87
C LYS A 133 2.84 -11.48 14.81
N VAL A 134 2.31 -10.87 15.86
CA VAL A 134 2.24 -9.42 16.01
C VAL A 134 3.02 -8.93 17.23
N SER A 135 3.38 -7.64 17.24
CA SER A 135 3.88 -6.94 18.42
C SER A 135 2.91 -7.08 19.61
N ALA A 136 3.45 -7.09 20.82
CA ALA A 136 2.66 -7.24 22.04
C ALA A 136 1.57 -6.15 22.15
N GLY A 137 0.37 -6.56 22.60
CA GLY A 137 -0.77 -5.65 22.75
C GLY A 137 -1.42 -5.22 21.44
N ILE A 138 -1.29 -6.00 20.37
CA ILE A 138 -2.18 -5.92 19.19
C ILE A 138 -3.19 -7.05 19.32
N ALA A 139 -4.46 -6.73 19.57
CA ALA A 139 -5.51 -7.74 19.61
C ALA A 139 -5.90 -8.17 18.19
N THR A 140 -5.81 -9.47 17.89
CA THR A 140 -6.13 -9.99 16.55
C THR A 140 -7.58 -10.42 16.39
N GLU A 141 -8.27 -10.80 17.47
CA GLU A 141 -9.63 -11.34 17.41
C GLU A 141 -10.65 -10.39 16.77
N ILE A 142 -10.54 -9.08 17.04
CA ILE A 142 -11.44 -8.06 16.49
C ILE A 142 -11.36 -7.96 14.96
N GLU A 143 -10.29 -8.48 14.37
CA GLU A 143 -10.06 -8.51 12.93
C GLU A 143 -10.51 -9.80 12.27
N HIS A 144 -11.15 -10.71 13.01
CA HIS A 144 -11.62 -11.99 12.48
C HIS A 144 -13.14 -12.10 12.53
N VAL A 145 -13.72 -12.49 11.40
CA VAL A 145 -15.07 -13.06 11.37
C VAL A 145 -14.96 -14.52 11.78
N ARG A 146 -15.73 -14.91 12.81
CA ARG A 146 -15.79 -16.30 13.28
C ARG A 146 -17.04 -16.96 12.74
N LEU A 147 -16.91 -18.20 12.25
CA LEU A 147 -18.04 -18.95 11.70
C LEU A 147 -19.20 -19.03 12.71
N GLU A 148 -18.87 -19.26 13.98
CA GLU A 148 -19.86 -19.34 15.05
C GLU A 148 -20.68 -18.05 15.23
N HIS A 149 -20.11 -16.88 14.97
CA HIS A 149 -20.81 -15.60 15.09
C HIS A 149 -21.78 -15.42 13.94
N GLU A 150 -21.38 -15.74 12.72
CA GLU A 150 -22.26 -15.67 11.54
C GLU A 150 -23.44 -16.65 11.65
N LEU A 151 -23.19 -17.88 12.09
CA LEU A 151 -24.24 -18.86 12.34
C LEU A 151 -25.22 -18.38 13.43
N LYS A 152 -24.73 -17.75 14.50
CA LYS A 152 -25.57 -17.16 15.56
C LYS A 152 -26.41 -15.98 15.06
N GLN A 153 -25.94 -15.25 14.04
CA GLN A 153 -26.71 -14.20 13.36
C GLN A 153 -27.77 -14.75 12.38
N GLY A 154 -27.85 -16.07 12.21
CA GLY A 154 -28.79 -16.73 11.32
C GLY A 154 -28.32 -16.85 9.87
N ILE A 155 -27.04 -16.57 9.60
CA ILE A 155 -26.47 -16.75 8.25
C ILE A 155 -26.42 -18.25 7.95
N PRO A 156 -27.00 -18.71 6.83
CA PRO A 156 -26.96 -20.12 6.45
C PRO A 156 -25.52 -20.65 6.35
N LYS A 157 -25.26 -21.89 6.78
CA LYS A 157 -23.90 -22.46 6.84
C LYS A 157 -23.13 -22.43 5.51
N ASN A 158 -23.82 -22.53 4.37
CA ASN A 158 -23.21 -22.45 3.04
C ASN A 158 -22.82 -21.00 2.63
N GLN A 159 -23.39 -20.00 3.29
CA GLN A 159 -23.09 -18.58 3.09
C GLN A 159 -22.17 -18.04 4.17
N ALA A 160 -22.14 -18.66 5.35
CA ALA A 160 -21.32 -18.24 6.45
C ALA A 160 -19.82 -18.34 6.13
N ARG A 161 -19.02 -17.45 6.72
CA ARG A 161 -17.58 -17.29 6.47
C ARG A 161 -16.78 -17.30 7.79
N GLU A 162 -15.54 -17.74 7.69
CA GLU A 162 -14.52 -17.58 8.72
C GLU A 162 -13.24 -17.11 8.03
N ALA A 163 -12.86 -15.88 8.32
CA ALA A 163 -11.76 -15.20 7.66
C ALA A 163 -11.36 -13.93 8.43
N PRO A 164 -10.12 -13.44 8.24
CA PRO A 164 -9.80 -12.06 8.60
C PRO A 164 -10.68 -11.08 7.79
N VAL A 165 -11.04 -9.96 8.41
CA VAL A 165 -11.89 -8.89 7.83
C VAL A 165 -11.15 -8.13 6.74
N GLY A 166 -9.83 -7.99 6.83
CA GLY A 166 -9.01 -7.26 5.86
C GLY A 166 -7.51 -7.39 6.11
N LEU A 167 -6.67 -6.61 5.43
CA LEU A 167 -7.06 -5.59 4.45
C LEU A 167 -7.66 -6.24 3.18
N GLY A 168 -8.51 -5.50 2.49
CA GLY A 168 -9.07 -5.89 1.20
C GLY A 168 -8.15 -5.54 0.03
N PHE A 169 -8.61 -5.79 -1.19
CA PHE A 169 -7.93 -5.35 -2.40
C PHE A 169 -7.74 -3.83 -2.41
N ARG A 170 -6.66 -3.38 -3.06
CA ARG A 170 -6.36 -1.94 -3.18
C ARG A 170 -7.42 -1.25 -4.01
N VAL A 171 -7.80 -0.06 -3.56
CA VAL A 171 -8.66 0.88 -4.28
C VAL A 171 -7.90 2.18 -4.55
N PRO A 172 -8.24 2.92 -5.62
CA PRO A 172 -7.66 4.24 -5.85
C PRO A 172 -8.02 5.22 -4.71
N MET A 173 -7.08 6.11 -4.39
CA MET A 173 -7.35 7.31 -3.61
C MET A 173 -6.64 8.50 -4.25
N LEU A 174 -7.40 9.58 -4.49
CA LEU A 174 -6.91 10.82 -5.06
C LEU A 174 -7.19 11.97 -4.08
N ILE A 175 -6.21 12.83 -3.87
CA ILE A 175 -6.35 14.00 -3.00
C ILE A 175 -6.04 15.27 -3.81
N ALA A 176 -7.04 16.12 -3.97
CA ALA A 176 -6.90 17.44 -4.58
C ALA A 176 -7.05 18.53 -3.51
N SER A 177 -5.98 19.28 -3.27
CA SER A 177 -5.95 20.28 -2.21
C SER A 177 -4.80 21.28 -2.42
N PRO A 178 -4.88 22.51 -1.87
CA PRO A 178 -3.71 23.38 -1.73
C PRO A 178 -2.52 22.73 -1.02
N TRP A 179 -2.74 21.70 -0.18
CA TRP A 179 -1.71 20.96 0.55
C TRP A 179 -1.22 19.68 -0.15
N SER A 180 -1.75 19.31 -1.33
CA SER A 180 -1.29 18.14 -2.12
C SER A 180 -0.73 18.54 -3.50
N ARG A 181 -0.24 19.78 -3.60
CA ARG A 181 0.25 20.39 -4.84
C ARG A 181 1.44 19.64 -5.45
N GLY A 182 1.41 19.44 -6.77
CA GLY A 182 2.54 18.91 -7.54
C GLY A 182 2.44 17.44 -7.97
N GLY A 183 1.28 16.79 -7.85
CA GLY A 183 1.03 15.46 -8.42
C GLY A 183 1.88 14.36 -7.80
N GLN A 184 1.98 14.35 -6.46
CA GLN A 184 2.81 13.41 -5.71
C GLN A 184 2.13 12.04 -5.56
N VAL A 185 2.94 11.01 -5.36
CA VAL A 185 2.50 9.66 -4.97
C VAL A 185 2.86 9.43 -3.51
N CYS A 186 1.90 9.00 -2.71
CA CYS A 186 2.13 8.56 -1.34
C CYS A 186 1.98 7.03 -1.28
N SER A 187 3.01 6.33 -0.82
CA SER A 187 3.06 4.87 -0.76
C SER A 187 3.11 4.34 0.67
N GLU A 188 2.73 5.18 1.65
CA GLU A 188 2.32 4.69 2.97
C GLU A 188 1.07 3.83 2.81
N LEU A 189 1.00 2.74 3.57
CA LEU A 189 -0.17 1.88 3.60
C LEU A 189 -1.34 2.63 4.24
N PHE A 190 -2.44 2.72 3.52
CA PHE A 190 -3.70 3.26 4.00
C PHE A 190 -4.83 2.27 3.76
N ASP A 191 -5.89 2.42 4.55
CA ASP A 191 -7.18 1.77 4.36
C ASP A 191 -8.32 2.78 4.59
N HIS A 192 -9.57 2.34 4.49
CA HIS A 192 -10.72 3.23 4.70
C HIS A 192 -10.76 3.88 6.09
N THR A 193 -10.19 3.25 7.11
CA THR A 193 -10.10 3.84 8.45
C THR A 193 -9.10 5.00 8.52
N SER A 194 -8.16 5.09 7.58
CA SER A 194 -7.17 6.18 7.50
C SER A 194 -7.82 7.55 7.34
N THR A 195 -8.96 7.65 6.66
CA THR A 195 -9.77 8.88 6.59
C THR A 195 -10.31 9.31 7.95
N LEU A 196 -10.74 8.35 8.77
CA LEU A 196 -11.22 8.60 10.13
C LEU A 196 -10.07 8.95 11.06
N GLN A 197 -8.90 8.30 10.92
CA GLN A 197 -7.68 8.65 11.65
C GLN A 197 -7.22 10.08 11.32
N PHE A 198 -7.28 10.47 10.05
CA PHE A 198 -7.01 11.85 9.62
C PHE A 198 -7.93 12.86 10.33
N LEU A 199 -9.24 12.59 10.33
CA LEU A 199 -10.23 13.45 10.98
C LEU A 199 -10.04 13.51 12.50
N GLU A 200 -9.75 12.38 13.15
CA GLU A 200 -9.40 12.31 14.57
C GLU A 200 -8.22 13.24 14.88
N GLY A 201 -7.12 13.11 14.14
CA GLY A 201 -5.93 13.95 14.29
C GLY A 201 -6.21 15.43 14.00
N PHE A 202 -6.95 15.72 12.93
CA PHE A 202 -7.31 17.08 12.53
C PHE A 202 -8.19 17.78 13.58
N VAL A 203 -9.26 17.11 14.06
CA VAL A 203 -10.19 17.68 15.06
C VAL A 203 -9.48 17.89 16.40
N ASN A 204 -8.67 16.92 16.83
CA ASN A 204 -7.90 17.05 18.08
C ASN A 204 -6.95 18.24 18.03
N LYS A 205 -6.20 18.40 16.93
CA LYS A 205 -5.29 19.54 16.75
C LYS A 205 -6.04 20.87 16.61
N LYS A 206 -7.06 20.94 15.76
CA LYS A 206 -7.77 22.19 15.43
C LYS A 206 -8.62 22.72 16.60
N TYR A 207 -9.28 21.83 17.32
CA TYR A 207 -10.23 22.21 18.37
C TYR A 207 -9.76 21.86 19.79
N GLN A 208 -8.49 21.45 19.93
CA GLN A 208 -7.88 21.06 21.21
C GLN A 208 -8.75 20.02 21.94
N LYS A 209 -9.12 18.98 21.22
CA LYS A 209 -9.91 17.85 21.73
C LYS A 209 -9.01 16.65 21.96
N ASN A 210 -9.56 15.66 22.66
CA ASN A 210 -8.95 14.36 22.89
C ASN A 210 -9.92 13.25 22.50
N ILE A 211 -10.26 13.21 21.22
CA ILE A 211 -11.14 12.20 20.61
C ILE A 211 -10.30 10.99 20.23
N ARG A 212 -10.85 9.81 20.50
CA ARG A 212 -10.32 8.51 20.09
C ARG A 212 -11.47 7.65 19.56
N LEU A 213 -11.34 7.21 18.31
CA LEU A 213 -12.25 6.28 17.65
C LEU A 213 -11.88 4.85 18.04
N ASN A 214 -12.56 4.32 19.04
CA ASN A 214 -12.29 2.99 19.61
C ASN A 214 -12.72 1.82 18.70
N ASN A 215 -13.44 2.12 17.62
CA ASN A 215 -13.85 1.14 16.60
C ASN A 215 -12.74 0.86 15.55
N ILE A 216 -11.62 1.59 15.60
CA ILE A 216 -10.43 1.28 14.80
C ILE A 216 -9.47 0.48 15.67
N SER A 217 -9.20 -0.76 15.27
CA SER A 217 -8.36 -1.68 16.03
C SER A 217 -6.91 -1.20 16.17
N ASP A 218 -6.20 -1.74 17.17
CA ASP A 218 -4.78 -1.48 17.34
C ASP A 218 -3.94 -2.01 16.16
N TRP A 219 -4.40 -3.06 15.47
CA TRP A 219 -3.72 -3.56 14.27
C TRP A 219 -3.77 -2.54 13.15
N ARG A 220 -4.96 -2.05 12.77
CA ARG A 220 -5.12 -1.01 11.74
C ARG A 220 -4.35 0.25 12.08
N ARG A 221 -4.39 0.68 13.35
CA ARG A 221 -3.64 1.87 13.80
C ARG A 221 -2.13 1.68 13.83
N THR A 222 -1.66 0.43 13.87
CA THR A 222 -0.24 0.12 13.81
C THR A 222 0.28 0.18 12.37
N ILE A 223 -0.49 -0.33 11.40
CA ILE A 223 0.00 -0.56 10.04
C ILE A 223 -0.53 0.43 8.99
N CYS A 224 -1.70 1.03 9.22
CA CYS A 224 -2.33 2.00 8.32
C CYS A 224 -2.11 3.42 8.83
N GLY A 225 -1.57 4.28 7.97
CA GLY A 225 -1.32 5.68 8.30
C GLY A 225 -2.58 6.53 8.47
N ASP A 226 -2.41 7.77 8.90
CA ASP A 226 -3.50 8.73 9.15
C ASP A 226 -3.69 9.74 8.00
N LEU A 227 -3.22 9.40 6.79
CA LEU A 227 -3.16 10.24 5.59
C LEU A 227 -2.27 11.49 5.68
N THR A 228 -1.63 11.79 6.81
CA THR A 228 -0.89 13.06 6.94
C THR A 228 0.34 13.13 6.04
N SER A 229 0.98 12.01 5.71
CA SER A 229 2.11 11.94 4.78
C SER A 229 1.74 12.26 3.33
N ALA A 230 0.46 12.26 2.97
CA ALA A 230 -0.03 12.66 1.65
C ALA A 230 -0.04 14.20 1.47
N PHE A 231 0.21 14.96 2.54
CA PHE A 231 0.19 16.42 2.52
C PHE A 231 1.58 17.02 2.70
N SER A 232 1.76 18.19 2.08
CA SER A 232 2.90 19.07 2.29
C SER A 232 2.41 20.46 2.71
N PRO A 233 3.25 21.23 3.43
CA PRO A 233 2.93 22.62 3.72
C PRO A 233 2.59 23.38 2.42
N TYR A 234 1.61 24.28 2.51
CA TYR A 234 1.26 25.13 1.37
C TYR A 234 2.49 25.92 0.92
N ASN A 235 2.74 25.90 -0.38
CA ASN A 235 3.87 26.57 -1.00
C ASN A 235 3.36 27.56 -2.04
N GLU A 236 3.56 28.85 -1.84
CA GLU A 236 3.10 29.93 -2.73
C GLU A 236 3.77 29.92 -4.11
N LYS A 237 4.89 29.20 -4.28
CA LYS A 237 5.59 29.12 -5.57
C LYS A 237 4.64 28.64 -6.68
N GLU A 238 4.78 29.26 -7.85
CA GLU A 238 4.11 28.81 -9.07
C GLU A 238 4.57 27.38 -9.37
N LEU A 239 3.62 26.49 -9.66
CA LEU A 239 3.95 25.14 -10.07
C LEU A 239 4.25 25.12 -11.57
N GLU A 240 4.99 24.12 -11.98
CA GLU A 240 5.14 23.81 -13.40
C GLU A 240 3.75 23.63 -14.04
N LYS A 241 3.53 24.28 -15.18
CA LYS A 241 2.28 24.16 -15.92
C LYS A 241 2.21 22.79 -16.56
N ILE A 242 1.32 21.95 -16.07
CA ILE A 242 1.03 20.64 -16.67
C ILE A 242 0.12 20.88 -17.88
N PRO A 243 0.43 20.32 -19.06
CA PRO A 243 -0.44 20.45 -20.21
C PRO A 243 -1.80 19.79 -19.91
N PHE A 244 -2.88 20.45 -20.34
CA PHE A 244 -4.20 19.82 -20.28
C PHE A 244 -4.21 18.56 -21.14
N LEU A 245 -4.89 17.53 -20.65
CA LEU A 245 -5.18 16.34 -21.44
C LEU A 245 -6.00 16.74 -22.68
N ASP A 246 -5.71 16.10 -23.82
CA ASP A 246 -6.55 16.24 -25.02
C ASP A 246 -7.91 15.60 -24.73
N ARG A 247 -8.88 16.44 -24.35
CA ARG A 247 -10.24 16.01 -23.99
C ARG A 247 -10.86 15.15 -25.09
N ASN A 248 -10.80 15.58 -26.34
CA ASN A 248 -11.48 14.90 -27.44
C ASN A 248 -10.86 13.52 -27.68
N LYS A 249 -9.53 13.42 -27.63
CA LYS A 249 -8.82 12.14 -27.72
C LYS A 249 -9.17 11.20 -26.57
N ASN A 250 -9.22 11.70 -25.33
CA ASN A 250 -9.55 10.90 -24.16
C ASN A 250 -11.01 10.40 -24.21
N VAL A 251 -11.96 11.29 -24.51
CA VAL A 251 -13.39 10.91 -24.65
C VAL A 251 -13.56 9.89 -25.77
N ALA A 252 -12.93 10.07 -26.93
CA ALA A 252 -12.97 9.10 -28.01
C ALA A 252 -12.37 7.74 -27.59
N SER A 253 -11.26 7.73 -26.85
CA SER A 253 -10.63 6.51 -26.34
C SER A 253 -11.55 5.75 -25.38
N ILE A 254 -12.19 6.45 -24.44
CA ILE A 254 -13.16 5.87 -23.48
C ILE A 254 -14.38 5.35 -24.25
N TYR A 255 -14.92 6.14 -25.19
CA TYR A 255 -16.07 5.74 -26.01
C TYR A 255 -15.79 4.49 -26.83
N ASN A 256 -14.60 4.41 -27.43
CA ASN A 256 -14.21 3.27 -28.24
C ASN A 256 -14.00 2.00 -27.42
N ALA A 257 -13.80 2.09 -26.10
CA ALA A 257 -13.64 0.91 -25.23
C ALA A 257 -14.87 -0.01 -25.27
N LYS A 258 -16.08 0.53 -25.44
CA LYS A 258 -17.32 -0.27 -25.51
C LYS A 258 -17.44 -1.13 -26.78
N PHE A 259 -16.65 -0.82 -27.80
CA PHE A 259 -16.60 -1.57 -29.05
C PHE A 259 -15.42 -2.55 -29.08
N LYS A 260 -14.57 -2.56 -28.04
CA LYS A 260 -13.52 -3.57 -27.92
C LYS A 260 -14.18 -4.91 -27.63
N GLU A 261 -13.62 -5.96 -28.22
CA GLU A 261 -13.98 -7.32 -27.84
C GLU A 261 -13.65 -7.54 -26.37
N GLU A 262 -14.40 -8.43 -25.73
CA GLU A 262 -14.06 -8.90 -24.40
C GLU A 262 -12.62 -9.45 -24.41
N PRO A 263 -11.82 -9.18 -23.35
CA PRO A 263 -10.50 -9.75 -23.23
C PRO A 263 -10.53 -11.26 -23.47
N SER A 264 -9.82 -11.72 -24.50
CA SER A 264 -9.74 -13.12 -24.90
C SER A 264 -8.27 -13.50 -25.15
N GLY A 265 -8.00 -14.79 -25.42
CA GLY A 265 -6.63 -15.24 -25.70
C GLY A 265 -5.73 -15.39 -24.48
N PHE A 266 -6.29 -15.46 -23.27
CA PHE A 266 -5.53 -15.85 -22.08
C PHE A 266 -4.92 -17.23 -22.29
N LYS A 267 -3.61 -17.33 -22.08
CA LYS A 267 -2.90 -18.60 -22.13
C LYS A 267 -2.12 -18.79 -20.85
N LYS A 268 -1.97 -20.05 -20.45
CA LYS A 268 -0.97 -20.42 -19.46
C LYS A 268 0.42 -20.12 -20.05
N LEU A 269 1.22 -19.36 -19.33
CA LEU A 269 2.60 -19.09 -19.73
C LEU A 269 3.43 -20.37 -19.66
N SER A 270 4.27 -20.60 -20.66
CA SER A 270 5.29 -21.66 -20.63
C SER A 270 6.44 -21.28 -19.69
N GLU A 271 7.24 -22.25 -19.24
CA GLU A 271 8.41 -22.00 -18.39
C GLU A 271 9.41 -21.04 -19.04
N VAL A 272 9.59 -21.13 -20.36
CA VAL A 272 10.48 -20.22 -21.12
C VAL A 272 9.94 -18.80 -21.09
N GLU A 273 8.63 -18.61 -21.23
CA GLU A 273 8.02 -17.29 -21.16
C GLU A 273 8.10 -16.71 -19.75
N ILE A 274 7.87 -17.54 -18.72
CA ILE A 274 8.03 -17.13 -17.32
C ILE A 274 9.47 -16.71 -17.04
N ALA A 275 10.46 -17.47 -17.51
CA ALA A 275 11.87 -17.13 -17.36
C ALA A 275 12.19 -15.80 -18.06
N ARG A 276 11.75 -15.63 -19.31
CA ARG A 276 11.96 -14.39 -20.07
C ARG A 276 11.28 -13.18 -19.41
N ILE A 277 10.05 -13.32 -18.93
CA ILE A 277 9.34 -12.26 -18.20
C ILE A 277 10.04 -11.92 -16.89
N SER A 278 10.65 -12.91 -16.23
CA SER A 278 11.42 -12.67 -15.00
C SER A 278 12.68 -11.85 -15.27
N GLU A 279 13.30 -12.01 -16.44
CA GLU A 279 14.44 -11.21 -16.90
C GLU A 279 14.02 -9.84 -17.46
N GLU A 280 12.91 -9.79 -18.20
CA GLU A 280 12.34 -8.60 -18.83
C GLU A 280 10.87 -8.39 -18.40
N PRO A 281 10.60 -7.90 -17.17
CA PRO A 281 9.23 -7.71 -16.68
C PRO A 281 8.39 -6.75 -17.53
N SER A 282 9.04 -5.90 -18.33
CA SER A 282 8.39 -5.00 -19.30
C SER A 282 7.53 -5.72 -20.33
N ILE A 283 7.72 -7.04 -20.52
CA ILE A 283 6.87 -7.86 -21.38
C ILE A 283 5.43 -7.95 -20.83
N LEU A 284 5.27 -7.92 -19.50
CA LEU A 284 3.95 -7.88 -18.85
C LEU A 284 3.59 -6.48 -18.32
N ALA A 285 4.58 -5.58 -18.17
CA ALA A 285 4.34 -4.28 -17.56
C ALA A 285 3.56 -3.35 -18.50
N LEU A 286 2.33 -3.03 -18.11
CA LEU A 286 1.52 -1.95 -18.66
C LEU A 286 1.81 -0.60 -17.99
N GLN A 287 2.86 -0.53 -17.15
CA GLN A 287 3.19 0.67 -16.37
C GLN A 287 3.63 1.80 -17.30
N GLU A 288 3.04 2.99 -17.11
CA GLU A 288 3.46 4.20 -17.82
C GLU A 288 4.94 4.49 -17.49
N LYS A 289 5.75 4.72 -18.55
CA LYS A 289 7.17 5.05 -18.41
C LYS A 289 7.35 6.39 -17.71
N GLY A 290 8.28 6.45 -16.75
CA GLY A 290 8.63 7.65 -16.02
C GLY A 290 8.44 7.51 -14.51
N THR A 291 8.78 8.57 -13.79
CA THR A 291 8.67 8.64 -12.33
C THR A 291 7.82 9.84 -11.92
N ARG A 292 7.21 9.75 -10.74
CA ARG A 292 6.55 10.89 -10.08
C ARG A 292 7.30 11.25 -8.80
N LYS A 293 7.07 12.45 -8.28
CA LYS A 293 7.54 12.82 -6.95
C LYS A 293 6.85 11.92 -5.91
N SER A 294 7.63 11.31 -5.02
CA SER A 294 7.13 10.52 -3.90
C SER A 294 7.05 11.36 -2.63
N CYS A 295 6.02 11.17 -1.81
CA CYS A 295 5.94 11.77 -0.49
C CYS A 295 7.04 11.25 0.45
N ALA A 296 7.37 12.02 1.48
CA ALA A 296 8.24 11.52 2.55
C ALA A 296 7.43 10.54 3.41
N LEU A 297 7.93 9.31 3.61
CA LEU A 297 7.22 8.31 4.40
C LEU A 297 7.93 8.08 5.75
N PRO A 298 7.19 7.81 6.83
CA PRO A 298 7.77 7.62 8.16
C PRO A 298 8.18 6.16 8.45
N TYR A 299 8.62 5.41 7.44
CA TYR A 299 9.01 4.01 7.58
C TYR A 299 10.49 3.84 7.93
N GLU A 300 10.77 3.12 9.01
CA GLU A 300 12.13 2.71 9.41
C GLU A 300 12.18 1.18 9.54
N LEU A 301 12.30 0.46 8.42
CA LEU A 301 12.06 -0.99 8.39
C LEU A 301 13.35 -1.81 8.29
N TYR A 302 13.47 -2.83 9.14
CA TYR A 302 14.57 -3.78 9.14
C TYR A 302 14.03 -5.21 9.25
N VAL A 303 14.47 -6.08 8.34
CA VAL A 303 14.14 -7.50 8.37
C VAL A 303 15.38 -8.25 7.92
N ASP A 304 15.91 -9.08 8.82
CA ASP A 304 17.12 -9.85 8.60
C ASP A 304 16.95 -11.27 9.16
N GLY A 305 17.52 -12.24 8.45
CA GLY A 305 17.39 -13.66 8.77
C GLY A 305 18.74 -14.33 9.01
N ARG A 306 18.76 -15.31 9.92
CA ARG A 306 19.93 -16.14 10.20
C ARG A 306 19.53 -17.54 10.65
N LEU A 307 20.43 -18.51 10.51
CA LEU A 307 20.26 -19.78 11.18
C LEU A 307 20.38 -19.63 12.69
N SER A 308 19.57 -20.39 13.42
CA SER A 308 19.69 -20.58 14.87
C SER A 308 21.08 -21.12 15.21
N THR A 309 21.51 -20.90 16.46
CA THR A 309 22.86 -21.32 16.91
C THR A 309 23.07 -22.84 16.86
N ASP A 310 21.99 -23.63 16.96
CA ASP A 310 22.03 -25.08 16.81
C ASP A 310 21.88 -25.56 15.36
N GLY A 311 21.70 -24.63 14.41
CA GLY A 311 21.56 -24.91 12.98
C GLY A 311 20.26 -25.61 12.58
N LYS A 312 19.26 -25.70 13.47
CA LYS A 312 18.02 -26.45 13.22
C LYS A 312 16.86 -25.61 12.70
N SER A 313 16.96 -24.29 12.75
CA SER A 313 15.89 -23.40 12.32
C SER A 313 16.44 -22.15 11.67
N PHE A 314 15.66 -21.58 10.75
CA PHE A 314 15.93 -20.26 10.20
C PHE A 314 15.06 -19.24 10.94
N GLU A 315 15.69 -18.23 11.52
CA GLU A 315 15.05 -17.18 12.32
C GLU A 315 15.07 -15.87 11.55
N ILE A 316 13.93 -15.18 11.50
CA ILE A 316 13.83 -13.81 10.99
C ILE A 316 13.42 -12.89 12.14
N GLU A 317 14.16 -11.78 12.29
CA GLU A 317 13.77 -10.65 13.13
C GLU A 317 13.14 -9.57 12.24
N PHE A 318 11.96 -9.09 12.62
CA PHE A 318 11.25 -7.98 11.99
C PHE A 318 11.28 -6.80 12.95
N SER A 319 11.66 -5.62 12.45
CA SER A 319 11.69 -4.39 13.23
C SER A 319 11.13 -3.22 12.43
N ALA A 320 10.32 -2.41 13.11
CA ALA A 320 9.97 -1.07 12.69
C ALA A 320 10.57 -0.11 13.71
N GLY A 321 11.61 0.63 13.33
CA GLY A 321 12.30 1.59 14.18
C GLY A 321 11.48 2.86 14.42
N ASN A 322 11.88 3.64 15.41
CA ASN A 322 11.32 4.96 15.70
C ASN A 322 12.39 6.00 16.03
N VAL A 323 13.65 5.73 15.69
CA VAL A 323 14.77 6.60 16.02
C VAL A 323 14.83 7.77 15.04
N VAL A 324 14.60 7.50 13.75
CA VAL A 324 14.70 8.49 12.68
C VAL A 324 13.50 9.44 12.66
N PHE A 325 12.29 8.89 12.88
CA PHE A 325 11.03 9.64 12.77
C PHE A 325 10.35 9.94 14.11
N GLY A 326 10.86 9.41 15.22
CA GLY A 326 10.31 9.66 16.55
C GLY A 326 8.82 9.31 16.64
N GLN A 327 8.01 10.26 17.10
CA GLN A 327 6.56 10.10 17.22
C GLN A 327 5.82 10.02 15.88
N GLN A 328 6.48 10.36 14.77
CA GLN A 328 5.90 10.22 13.43
C GLN A 328 6.13 8.83 12.86
N ALA A 329 7.05 8.03 13.45
CA ALA A 329 7.34 6.69 12.99
C ALA A 329 6.09 5.81 13.02
N VAL A 330 5.91 5.01 11.97
CA VAL A 330 4.77 4.10 11.86
C VAL A 330 5.24 2.65 11.93
N GLY A 331 4.34 1.78 12.40
CA GLY A 331 4.55 0.35 12.31
C GLY A 331 4.42 -0.14 10.87
N ALA A 332 4.62 -1.42 10.66
CA ALA A 332 4.47 -2.02 9.35
C ALA A 332 3.92 -3.45 9.43
N PRO A 333 3.11 -3.84 8.43
CA PRO A 333 2.81 -5.24 8.21
C PRO A 333 3.92 -5.90 7.39
N PHE A 334 4.09 -7.20 7.57
CA PHE A 334 4.90 -8.02 6.69
C PHE A 334 4.17 -9.32 6.36
N THR A 335 4.30 -9.80 5.13
CA THR A 335 3.87 -11.13 4.73
C THR A 335 5.09 -11.95 4.36
N VAL A 336 5.22 -13.15 4.94
CA VAL A 336 6.26 -14.10 4.58
C VAL A 336 5.65 -15.21 3.74
N TYR A 337 6.30 -15.59 2.65
CA TYR A 337 5.95 -16.76 1.85
C TYR A 337 7.09 -17.77 1.85
N ALA A 338 6.77 -19.05 1.91
CA ALA A 338 7.65 -20.15 1.54
C ALA A 338 7.24 -20.64 0.14
N PRO A 339 7.91 -20.23 -0.95
CA PRO A 339 7.43 -20.52 -2.31
C PRO A 339 7.39 -22.01 -2.66
N GLY A 340 8.27 -22.80 -2.04
CA GLY A 340 8.31 -24.26 -2.20
C GLY A 340 7.30 -24.99 -1.31
N LYS A 341 7.53 -26.28 -1.12
CA LYS A 341 6.77 -27.08 -0.16
C LYS A 341 7.21 -26.77 1.27
N PHE A 342 6.23 -26.65 2.15
CA PHE A 342 6.42 -26.50 3.59
C PHE A 342 5.49 -27.45 4.34
N SER A 343 6.02 -28.17 5.31
CA SER A 343 5.26 -29.13 6.13
C SER A 343 5.48 -28.83 7.61
N ASP A 344 4.45 -28.28 8.25
CA ASP A 344 4.44 -28.16 9.71
C ASP A 344 4.17 -29.53 10.34
N LYS A 345 4.62 -29.74 11.59
CA LYS A 345 4.37 -31.02 12.28
C LYS A 345 2.87 -31.32 12.45
N ASP A 346 2.07 -30.27 12.52
CA ASP A 346 0.64 -30.32 12.83
C ASP A 346 -0.25 -29.94 11.64
N SER A 347 0.33 -29.61 10.47
CA SER A 347 -0.42 -29.25 9.26
C SER A 347 -0.14 -30.22 8.12
N LYS A 348 -1.00 -30.16 7.09
CA LYS A 348 -0.70 -30.82 5.82
C LYS A 348 0.46 -30.09 5.13
N GLU A 349 1.16 -30.79 4.25
CA GLU A 349 2.11 -30.18 3.31
C GLU A 349 1.37 -29.14 2.46
N GLU A 350 1.94 -27.94 2.37
CA GLU A 350 1.41 -26.83 1.60
C GLU A 350 2.47 -26.31 0.63
N ILE A 351 2.03 -25.81 -0.52
CA ILE A 351 2.88 -25.13 -1.50
C ILE A 351 2.56 -23.64 -1.41
N CYS A 352 3.59 -22.79 -1.37
CA CYS A 352 3.43 -21.34 -1.23
C CYS A 352 2.74 -20.95 0.09
N ARG A 353 3.10 -21.62 1.20
CA ARG A 353 2.57 -21.27 2.53
C ARG A 353 2.95 -19.85 2.91
N ASN A 354 2.05 -19.14 3.60
CA ASN A 354 2.30 -17.77 4.06
C ASN A 354 2.05 -17.55 5.55
N TRP A 355 2.64 -16.48 6.07
CA TRP A 355 2.48 -16.00 7.45
C TRP A 355 2.33 -14.48 7.45
N SER A 356 1.54 -13.97 8.39
CA SER A 356 1.24 -12.54 8.50
C SER A 356 1.83 -11.93 9.77
N PHE A 357 2.43 -10.76 9.65
CA PHE A 357 3.10 -10.08 10.75
C PHE A 357 2.69 -8.61 10.83
N ALA A 358 2.72 -8.05 12.04
CA ALA A 358 2.59 -6.62 12.25
C ALA A 358 3.50 -6.17 13.40
N VAL A 359 4.34 -5.17 13.13
CA VAL A 359 5.33 -4.66 14.08
C VAL A 359 5.01 -3.21 14.41
N LYS A 360 4.93 -2.88 15.71
CA LYS A 360 4.78 -1.50 16.20
C LYS A 360 6.04 -0.69 15.93
N ALA A 361 5.88 0.60 15.68
CA ALA A 361 7.01 1.53 15.65
C ALA A 361 7.78 1.48 16.98
N GLY A 362 9.10 1.34 16.90
CA GLY A 362 10.00 1.15 18.03
C GLY A 362 10.09 -0.28 18.57
N ASP A 363 9.44 -1.26 17.94
CA ASP A 363 9.41 -2.65 18.39
C ASP A 363 10.13 -3.60 17.42
N LYS A 364 10.33 -4.82 17.90
CA LYS A 364 10.83 -5.94 17.10
C LYS A 364 10.21 -7.26 17.54
N ILE A 365 9.97 -8.13 16.57
CA ILE A 365 9.50 -9.51 16.81
C ILE A 365 10.37 -10.49 16.06
N SER A 366 10.47 -11.71 16.58
CA SER A 366 11.17 -12.81 15.92
C SER A 366 10.24 -13.98 15.69
N TYR A 367 10.48 -14.69 14.58
CA TYR A 367 9.80 -15.91 14.21
C TYR A 367 10.81 -16.92 13.65
N SER A 368 10.57 -18.21 13.89
CA SER A 368 11.52 -19.29 13.59
C SER A 368 10.83 -20.39 12.82
N TRP A 369 11.46 -20.85 11.74
CA TRP A 369 10.99 -21.97 10.93
C TRP A 369 11.98 -23.14 11.03
N PRO A 370 11.53 -24.34 11.43
CA PRO A 370 12.38 -25.51 11.45
C PRO A 370 12.91 -25.86 10.05
N LEU A 371 14.21 -26.15 9.91
CA LEU A 371 14.77 -26.54 8.61
C LEU A 371 14.12 -27.82 8.06
N ALA A 372 13.82 -28.77 8.94
CA ALA A 372 13.17 -30.03 8.60
C ALA A 372 11.76 -29.87 8.00
N ALA A 373 11.14 -28.69 8.14
CA ALA A 373 9.83 -28.39 7.55
C ALA A 373 9.93 -27.99 6.06
N PHE A 374 11.11 -27.59 5.60
CA PHE A 374 11.34 -27.24 4.20
C PHE A 374 11.74 -28.45 3.37
N GLU A 375 11.34 -28.45 2.10
CA GLU A 375 11.77 -29.46 1.13
C GLU A 375 13.32 -29.53 1.06
N ASN A 376 13.86 -30.74 1.24
CA ASN A 376 15.30 -31.00 1.27
C ASN A 376 16.09 -30.20 2.33
N GLU A 377 15.42 -29.75 3.41
CA GLU A 377 16.01 -28.92 4.47
C GLU A 377 16.62 -27.60 3.95
N ARG A 378 16.09 -27.09 2.84
CA ARG A 378 16.50 -25.82 2.23
C ARG A 378 15.47 -24.75 2.52
N TYR A 379 15.81 -23.81 3.40
CA TYR A 379 14.95 -22.66 3.64
C TYR A 379 14.91 -21.78 2.40
N HIS A 380 13.71 -21.31 2.07
CA HIS A 380 13.47 -20.28 1.06
C HIS A 380 12.25 -19.49 1.52
N LEU A 381 12.49 -18.26 1.98
CA LEU A 381 11.48 -17.38 2.55
C LEU A 381 11.54 -16.01 1.89
N ARG A 382 10.40 -15.52 1.42
CA ARG A 382 10.24 -14.19 0.84
C ARG A 382 9.42 -13.33 1.75
N VAL A 383 9.94 -12.15 2.11
CA VAL A 383 9.26 -11.18 2.97
C VAL A 383 8.83 -9.99 2.12
N HIS A 384 7.55 -9.64 2.19
CA HIS A 384 6.99 -8.44 1.57
C HIS A 384 6.54 -7.47 2.65
N GLY A 385 6.87 -6.19 2.48
CA GLY A 385 6.42 -5.08 3.31
C GLY A 385 5.94 -3.90 2.45
N PRO A 386 5.53 -2.78 3.07
CA PRO A 386 5.03 -1.62 2.34
C PRO A 386 6.13 -0.93 1.53
N ASN A 387 5.73 -0.04 0.61
CA ASN A 387 6.61 0.79 -0.21
C ASN A 387 7.77 0.03 -0.91
N GLY A 388 7.46 -1.14 -1.50
CA GLY A 388 8.45 -1.94 -2.23
C GLY A 388 9.48 -2.65 -1.34
N PHE A 389 9.30 -2.65 -0.01
CA PHE A 389 10.17 -3.39 0.90
C PHE A 389 10.08 -4.89 0.62
N TYR A 390 11.23 -5.51 0.32
CA TYR A 390 11.31 -6.92 0.00
C TYR A 390 12.59 -7.57 0.53
N ARG A 391 12.48 -8.81 1.00
CA ARG A 391 13.60 -9.69 1.33
C ARG A 391 13.40 -11.05 0.72
N ASP A 392 14.47 -11.67 0.21
CA ASP A 392 14.50 -13.09 -0.15
C ASP A 392 15.63 -13.75 0.65
N PHE A 393 15.32 -14.84 1.36
CA PHE A 393 16.30 -15.61 2.11
C PHE A 393 16.28 -17.05 1.62
N ALA A 394 17.36 -17.50 0.98
CA ALA A 394 17.51 -18.87 0.50
C ALA A 394 18.83 -19.47 0.96
N GLY A 395 18.79 -20.72 1.43
CA GLY A 395 19.98 -21.44 1.86
C GLY A 395 19.68 -22.76 2.56
N ASN A 396 20.67 -23.25 3.30
CA ASN A 396 20.60 -24.49 4.08
C ASN A 396 21.52 -24.40 5.30
N ALA A 397 21.69 -25.51 6.03
CA ALA A 397 22.54 -25.62 7.22
C ALA A 397 23.99 -25.08 7.07
N LYS A 398 24.55 -25.05 5.86
CA LYS A 398 25.89 -24.47 5.61
C LYS A 398 25.96 -22.95 5.78
N SER A 399 24.82 -22.28 5.90
CA SER A 399 24.75 -20.85 6.23
C SER A 399 25.12 -20.57 7.69
N ALA A 400 25.39 -21.61 8.49
CA ALA A 400 25.69 -21.46 9.91
C ALA A 400 26.94 -20.59 10.13
N GLY A 401 26.84 -19.64 11.06
CA GLY A 401 27.93 -18.70 11.35
C GLY A 401 28.11 -17.59 10.31
N MET A 402 27.25 -17.50 9.29
CA MET A 402 27.24 -16.37 8.37
C MET A 402 26.21 -15.33 8.83
N LEU A 403 26.60 -14.05 8.75
CA LEU A 403 25.69 -12.93 8.92
C LEU A 403 25.69 -12.11 7.63
N ILE A 404 24.51 -11.89 7.06
CA ILE A 404 24.26 -10.91 6.03
C ILE A 404 23.07 -10.12 6.56
N ALA A 405 23.25 -8.81 6.76
CA ALA A 405 22.19 -7.96 7.30
C ALA A 405 22.22 -6.58 6.65
N ALA A 406 21.06 -6.05 6.28
CA ALA A 406 20.96 -4.74 5.65
C ALA A 406 20.38 -3.71 6.62
N ALA A 407 21.09 -2.62 6.81
CA ALA A 407 20.69 -1.50 7.65
C ALA A 407 20.80 -0.19 6.88
N TYR A 408 20.05 0.82 7.29
CA TYR A 408 20.19 2.16 6.73
C TYR A 408 21.41 2.85 7.31
N GLU A 409 22.22 3.50 6.46
CA GLU A 409 23.41 4.19 6.93
C GLU A 409 23.02 5.49 7.63
N SER A 410 23.45 5.66 8.88
CA SER A 410 23.31 6.93 9.60
C SER A 410 24.18 8.02 8.95
N ASN A 411 23.68 9.24 8.93
CA ASN A 411 24.43 10.40 8.46
C ASN A 411 25.62 10.67 9.40
N ARG A 412 26.80 10.92 8.82
CA ARG A 412 28.06 11.13 9.56
C ARG A 412 28.04 12.38 10.45
N LEU A 413 27.36 13.44 10.01
CA LEU A 413 27.28 14.72 10.71
C LEU A 413 26.15 14.74 11.74
N ASN A 414 25.06 14.02 11.47
CA ASN A 414 23.94 13.89 12.40
C ASN A 414 23.45 12.44 12.45
N LYS A 415 23.88 11.71 13.49
CA LYS A 415 23.53 10.28 13.65
C LYS A 415 22.04 10.01 13.86
N ALA A 416 21.23 11.04 14.17
CA ALA A 416 19.77 10.92 14.25
C ALA A 416 19.09 10.96 12.87
N LYS A 417 19.84 11.22 11.80
CA LYS A 417 19.35 11.21 10.41
C LYS A 417 20.02 10.10 9.62
N LEU A 418 19.38 9.69 8.52
CA LEU A 418 19.95 8.76 7.56
C LEU A 418 20.71 9.51 6.45
N SER A 419 21.74 8.89 5.88
CA SER A 419 22.45 9.42 4.71
C SER A 419 21.69 9.17 3.40
N GLY A 420 20.71 8.27 3.42
CA GLY A 420 20.02 7.77 2.23
C GLY A 420 20.74 6.61 1.55
N ASN A 421 21.79 6.06 2.17
CA ASN A 421 22.54 4.90 1.68
C ASN A 421 22.17 3.63 2.44
N LEU A 422 22.45 2.48 1.82
CA LEU A 422 22.33 1.17 2.45
C LEU A 422 23.69 0.70 2.98
N ARG A 423 23.70 0.18 4.20
CA ARG A 423 24.84 -0.52 4.78
C ARG A 423 24.53 -2.01 4.84
N VAL A 424 25.37 -2.82 4.23
CA VAL A 424 25.33 -4.28 4.36
C VAL A 424 26.41 -4.71 5.34
N ASN A 425 25.99 -5.30 6.45
CA ASN A 425 26.85 -5.89 7.45
C ASN A 425 27.07 -7.37 7.12
N LEU A 426 28.33 -7.77 7.06
CA LEU A 426 28.77 -9.12 6.71
C LEU A 426 29.54 -9.71 7.90
N GLY A 427 29.20 -10.92 8.31
CA GLY A 427 29.90 -11.66 9.35
C GLY A 427 30.27 -13.05 8.88
N ASN A 428 31.46 -13.48 9.30
CA ASN A 428 32.00 -14.78 8.99
C ASN A 428 32.55 -15.40 10.29
N ASP A 429 31.77 -16.31 10.87
CA ASP A 429 32.19 -17.11 12.01
C ASP A 429 32.84 -18.44 11.59
N ASP A 430 33.16 -18.64 10.31
CA ASP A 430 33.97 -19.78 9.86
C ASP A 430 35.44 -19.61 10.27
N SER A 431 36.15 -20.73 10.30
CA SER A 431 37.60 -20.87 10.36
C SER A 431 38.35 -20.39 9.10
N LYS A 432 37.66 -20.25 7.97
CA LYS A 432 38.24 -19.79 6.69
C LYS A 432 37.66 -18.44 6.27
N PRO A 433 38.41 -17.61 5.52
CA PRO A 433 37.85 -16.41 4.90
C PRO A 433 36.70 -16.75 3.95
N GLN A 434 35.65 -15.93 3.97
CA GLN A 434 34.49 -16.04 3.08
C GLN A 434 34.42 -14.81 2.19
N THR A 435 34.06 -14.99 0.92
CA THR A 435 33.88 -13.86 -0.01
C THR A 435 32.43 -13.70 -0.38
N PHE A 436 31.87 -12.53 -0.07
CA PHE A 436 30.52 -12.15 -0.42
C PHE A 436 30.53 -11.36 -1.72
N VAL A 437 29.63 -11.68 -2.63
CA VAL A 437 29.42 -11.01 -3.91
C VAL A 437 28.09 -10.27 -3.82
N LEU A 438 28.14 -8.95 -3.96
CA LEU A 438 27.01 -8.04 -3.90
C LEU A 438 26.72 -7.55 -5.32
N THR A 439 25.56 -7.90 -5.84
CA THR A 439 25.13 -7.60 -7.21
C THR A 439 23.86 -6.77 -7.17
N ASP A 440 23.90 -5.57 -7.75
CA ASP A 440 22.70 -4.76 -7.98
C ASP A 440 21.90 -5.33 -9.15
N LYS A 441 20.61 -5.54 -8.91
CA LYS A 441 19.68 -6.20 -9.83
C LYS A 441 19.00 -5.22 -10.78
N ARG A 442 18.93 -3.94 -10.44
CA ARG A 442 18.07 -2.97 -11.13
C ARG A 442 18.76 -1.67 -11.47
N TYR A 443 19.59 -1.13 -10.57
CA TYR A 443 20.06 0.26 -10.58
C TYR A 443 21.46 0.47 -11.20
N LYS A 444 22.01 -0.59 -11.83
CA LYS A 444 23.26 -0.59 -12.60
C LYS A 444 24.51 -0.18 -11.79
N MET A 445 24.51 -0.39 -10.48
CA MET A 445 25.72 -0.30 -9.67
C MET A 445 26.70 -1.43 -10.03
N ALA A 446 28.00 -1.13 -9.93
CA ALA A 446 29.04 -2.13 -10.15
C ALA A 446 28.99 -3.23 -9.08
N GLU A 447 29.27 -4.47 -9.47
CA GLU A 447 29.39 -5.59 -8.54
C GLU A 447 30.50 -5.33 -7.51
N ILE A 448 30.22 -5.65 -6.24
CA ILE A 448 31.18 -5.52 -5.14
C ILE A 448 31.52 -6.90 -4.60
N LYS A 449 32.81 -7.24 -4.56
CA LYS A 449 33.31 -8.44 -3.88
C LYS A 449 33.95 -8.05 -2.57
N LYS A 450 33.46 -8.62 -1.46
CA LYS A 450 33.98 -8.36 -0.12
C LYS A 450 34.40 -9.66 0.55
N THR A 451 35.71 -9.85 0.68
CA THR A 451 36.27 -10.92 1.52
C THR A 451 36.26 -10.51 2.98
N VAL A 452 35.71 -11.37 3.82
CA VAL A 452 35.68 -11.25 5.28
C VAL A 452 36.57 -12.34 5.85
N ALA A 453 37.56 -11.95 6.65
CA ALA A 453 38.47 -12.88 7.30
C ALA A 453 37.70 -13.87 8.20
N ALA A 454 38.33 -15.00 8.50
CA ALA A 454 37.83 -15.95 9.49
C ALA A 454 37.54 -15.24 10.83
N LYS A 455 36.43 -15.59 11.48
CA LYS A 455 36.00 -15.02 12.77
C LYS A 455 35.95 -13.49 12.78
N SER A 456 35.54 -12.87 11.68
CA SER A 456 35.54 -11.42 11.51
C SER A 456 34.21 -10.90 10.95
N LYS A 457 34.03 -9.59 11.07
CA LYS A 457 32.94 -8.84 10.45
C LYS A 457 33.50 -7.78 9.52
N ALA A 458 32.70 -7.36 8.55
CA ALA A 458 32.94 -6.21 7.70
C ALA A 458 31.63 -5.54 7.33
N SER A 459 31.70 -4.35 6.75
CA SER A 459 30.53 -3.69 6.18
C SER A 459 30.85 -3.12 4.80
N VAL A 460 29.84 -3.07 3.94
CA VAL A 460 29.85 -2.37 2.67
C VAL A 460 28.76 -1.30 2.72
N VAL A 461 29.07 -0.08 2.31
CA VAL A 461 28.08 0.99 2.15
C VAL A 461 27.85 1.19 0.66
N LEU A 462 26.59 1.20 0.25
CA LEU A 462 26.13 1.41 -1.11
C LEU A 462 25.63 2.85 -1.24
N ASP A 463 26.26 3.62 -2.12
CA ASP A 463 25.79 4.95 -2.49
C ASP A 463 24.55 4.83 -3.37
N LEU A 464 23.40 5.23 -2.84
CA LEU A 464 22.10 5.14 -3.52
C LEU A 464 21.64 6.49 -4.08
N SER A 465 22.50 7.51 -4.10
CA SER A 465 22.12 8.85 -4.56
C SER A 465 21.61 8.85 -6.01
N LYS A 466 22.20 8.01 -6.87
CA LYS A 466 21.81 7.89 -8.29
C LYS A 466 20.48 7.16 -8.51
N SER A 467 20.08 6.31 -7.57
CA SER A 467 18.81 5.58 -7.59
C SER A 467 17.75 6.26 -6.71
N HIS A 468 17.99 7.50 -6.27
CA HIS A 468 17.08 8.22 -5.38
C HIS A 468 16.74 7.44 -4.10
N HIS A 469 17.74 6.79 -3.52
CA HIS A 469 17.65 5.96 -2.30
C HIS A 469 16.91 4.62 -2.47
N TRP A 470 16.54 4.25 -3.70
CA TRP A 470 16.07 2.90 -4.00
C TRP A 470 17.22 1.91 -4.12
N TYR A 471 16.98 0.65 -3.75
CA TYR A 471 17.95 -0.43 -3.87
C TYR A 471 17.26 -1.76 -4.19
N ASP A 472 17.96 -2.62 -4.94
CA ASP A 472 17.61 -4.02 -5.18
C ASP A 472 18.93 -4.80 -5.31
N LEU A 473 19.32 -5.45 -4.21
CA LEU A 473 20.64 -5.99 -3.99
C LEU A 473 20.58 -7.48 -3.68
N LYS A 474 21.24 -8.28 -4.51
CA LYS A 474 21.50 -9.69 -4.25
C LYS A 474 22.87 -9.85 -3.58
N VAL A 475 22.95 -10.64 -2.52
CA VAL A 475 24.19 -11.03 -1.83
C VAL A 475 24.34 -12.54 -1.91
N GLN A 476 25.47 -13.01 -2.44
CA GLN A 476 25.81 -14.42 -2.55
C GLN A 476 27.16 -14.72 -1.93
N VAL A 477 27.35 -15.94 -1.43
CA VAL A 477 28.66 -16.41 -0.94
C VAL A 477 29.38 -17.16 -2.06
N LEU A 478 30.59 -16.72 -2.39
CA LEU A 478 31.39 -17.35 -3.44
C LEU A 478 31.72 -18.80 -3.05
N GLY A 479 31.37 -19.75 -3.92
CA GLY A 479 31.52 -21.19 -3.65
C GLY A 479 30.36 -21.82 -2.88
N SER A 480 29.31 -21.06 -2.55
CA SER A 480 28.05 -21.56 -1.97
C SER A 480 26.87 -20.86 -2.64
N PRO A 481 26.62 -21.14 -3.95
CA PRO A 481 25.59 -20.44 -4.74
C PRO A 481 24.18 -20.65 -4.21
N GLU A 482 23.96 -21.65 -3.35
CA GLU A 482 22.70 -21.90 -2.68
C GLU A 482 22.38 -20.94 -1.54
N ILE A 483 23.39 -20.22 -1.00
CA ILE A 483 23.22 -19.21 0.05
C ILE A 483 23.07 -17.86 -0.63
N VAL A 484 21.83 -17.39 -0.70
CA VAL A 484 21.46 -16.15 -1.38
C VAL A 484 20.54 -15.34 -0.48
N GLN A 485 20.83 -14.05 -0.38
CA GLN A 485 19.89 -13.10 0.20
C GLN A 485 19.65 -11.96 -0.77
N GLU A 486 18.39 -11.55 -0.93
CA GLU A 486 18.02 -10.37 -1.71
C GLU A 486 17.39 -9.32 -0.79
N TYR A 487 17.75 -8.06 -1.05
CA TYR A 487 17.32 -6.90 -0.30
C TYR A 487 16.84 -5.84 -1.27
N ALA A 488 15.55 -5.55 -1.29
CA ALA A 488 15.00 -4.44 -2.06
C ALA A 488 14.13 -3.51 -1.19
N GLY A 489 14.04 -2.25 -1.62
CA GLY A 489 13.24 -1.22 -0.95
C GLY A 489 13.80 0.19 -1.16
N HIS A 490 13.38 1.10 -0.29
CA HIS A 490 13.77 2.50 -0.28
C HIS A 490 14.33 2.89 1.10
N VAL A 491 15.34 3.76 1.14
CA VAL A 491 15.83 4.37 2.39
C VAL A 491 15.10 5.68 2.63
N GLU A 492 14.08 5.65 3.49
CA GLU A 492 13.29 6.83 3.83
C GLU A 492 14.12 7.82 4.66
N THR A 493 14.33 9.04 4.15
CA THR A 493 15.16 10.06 4.82
C THR A 493 14.35 11.14 5.53
N GLY A 494 13.02 11.05 5.48
CA GLY A 494 12.10 12.11 5.94
C GLY A 494 11.98 13.28 4.95
N THR A 495 12.46 13.10 3.72
CA THR A 495 12.32 14.08 2.64
C THR A 495 11.65 13.44 1.43
N ALA A 496 10.95 14.25 0.64
CA ALA A 496 10.30 13.78 -0.57
C ALA A 496 11.34 13.21 -1.56
N SER A 497 10.99 12.10 -2.20
CA SER A 497 11.84 11.38 -3.15
C SER A 497 11.14 11.30 -4.53
N VAL A 498 11.47 10.28 -5.32
CA VAL A 498 10.75 9.87 -6.53
C VAL A 498 10.25 8.43 -6.37
N THR A 499 9.18 8.09 -7.08
CA THR A 499 8.73 6.70 -7.23
C THR A 499 9.83 5.84 -7.84
N ASP A 500 9.81 4.53 -7.58
CA ASP A 500 10.83 3.58 -8.05
C ASP A 500 11.17 3.76 -9.55
N PRO A 501 12.41 4.19 -9.88
CA PRO A 501 12.86 4.37 -11.26
C PRO A 501 12.90 3.08 -12.09
N ALA A 502 13.12 1.92 -11.47
CA ALA A 502 13.08 0.62 -12.12
C ALA A 502 11.66 0.23 -12.52
N MET A 503 10.67 0.46 -11.64
CA MET A 503 9.25 0.30 -12.01
C MET A 503 8.84 1.28 -13.11
N GLY A 504 9.39 2.49 -13.10
CA GLY A 504 9.19 3.50 -14.14
C GLY A 504 9.96 3.27 -15.45
N MET A 505 10.78 2.23 -15.54
CA MET A 505 11.63 1.92 -16.71
C MET A 505 12.56 3.09 -17.12
N VAL A 506 13.15 3.78 -16.14
CA VAL A 506 14.02 4.95 -16.34
C VAL A 506 15.32 4.93 -15.53
N VAL A 507 15.85 3.73 -15.23
CA VAL A 507 17.17 3.54 -14.63
C VAL A 507 18.31 3.88 -15.58
#